data_AF-D6AGX6-F1
#
_entry.id   AF-D6AGX6-F1
#
_cell.length_a   1.000
_cell.length_b   1.000
_cell.length_c   1.000
_cell.angle_alpha   90.00
_cell.angle_beta   90.00
_cell.angle_gamma   90.00
#
_symmetry.space_group_name_H-M   'P 1'
#
loop_
_entity.id
_entity.type
_entity.pdbx_description
1 polymer ?
#
loop_
_entity_poly.entity_id
_entity_poly.type
_entity_poly.pdbx_seq_one_letter_code
_entity_poly.pdbx_strand_id
1 'polypeptide(L)'
;MSPYGWRAAARRGNPVRPGGGDRHVQYAVLRELFSCKMTILGDANQSVNPLSSSSLPVIRDIFPDADCLELCRSYRSTSEITDFAQHISRNDKLILAERHGLPPQVRAAADRRAHDKQILALVERHRQSDYRSLGIICKTVAQAEQLHRTLAAEGIDLAFLDYESTEFSAGAVITSAHIAKGLEFDTVIVPHVDDTNYATEMDKGMLYIACTRAMHELHLTHVGPPSRFLAFTKEPGSNPAAATTGTAEIPARGTRTPVG
;
A
#
# COMPACT_ATOMS: atom_id res chain seq x y z
N MET A 1 4.73 -2.11 -14.19
CA MET A 1 3.96 -1.04 -14.89
C MET A 1 2.65 -0.78 -14.15
N SER A 2 2.51 0.32 -13.39
CA SER A 2 1.42 0.64 -12.42
C SER A 2 0.00 0.15 -12.79
N PRO A 3 -0.85 -0.29 -11.83
CA PRO A 3 -2.16 -0.91 -12.11
C PRO A 3 -3.25 0.07 -12.55
N TYR A 4 -3.00 1.37 -12.41
CA TYR A 4 -3.85 2.45 -12.89
C TYR A 4 -2.97 3.41 -13.65
N GLY A 5 -3.49 3.89 -14.76
CA GLY A 5 -2.73 4.74 -15.64
C GLY A 5 -3.66 5.43 -16.60
N TRP A 6 -3.42 6.71 -16.84
CA TRP A 6 -3.98 7.36 -18.01
C TRP A 6 -2.95 7.32 -19.12
N ARG A 7 -3.45 7.28 -20.35
CA ARG A 7 -2.68 7.34 -21.59
C ARG A 7 -3.13 8.59 -22.33
N ALA A 8 -2.25 9.55 -22.50
CA ALA A 8 -2.49 10.71 -23.35
C ALA A 8 -1.60 10.61 -24.59
N ALA A 9 -2.20 10.56 -25.77
CA ALA A 9 -1.49 10.67 -27.04
C ALA A 9 -1.65 12.10 -27.55
N ALA A 10 -0.58 12.89 -27.49
CA ALA A 10 -0.62 14.31 -27.83
C ALA A 10 -0.06 14.60 -29.23
N ARG A 11 -0.67 15.56 -29.93
CA ARG A 11 -0.09 16.24 -31.10
C ARG A 11 0.03 17.74 -30.84
N ARG A 12 0.85 18.42 -31.64
CA ARG A 12 1.04 19.85 -31.55
C ARG A 12 -0.24 20.59 -31.95
N GLY A 13 -0.84 21.28 -30.98
CA GLY A 13 -1.86 22.32 -31.18
C GLY A 13 -1.30 23.72 -31.00
N ASN A 14 -2.06 24.72 -31.42
CA ASN A 14 -1.67 26.13 -31.36
C ASN A 14 -1.27 26.55 -29.93
N PRO A 15 -0.28 27.46 -29.75
CA PRO A 15 0.27 27.76 -28.44
C PRO A 15 -0.76 28.44 -27.53
N VAL A 16 -1.11 27.77 -26.44
CA VAL A 16 -1.82 28.37 -25.30
C VAL A 16 -0.80 28.74 -24.23
N ARG A 17 -0.93 29.95 -23.65
CA ARG A 17 -0.06 30.43 -22.57
C ARG A 17 -0.33 29.61 -21.28
N PRO A 18 0.71 29.04 -20.64
CA PRO A 18 0.50 28.25 -19.42
C PRO A 18 0.18 29.13 -18.21
N GLY A 19 -0.91 28.80 -17.51
CA GLY A 19 -1.14 29.20 -16.11
C GLY A 19 -0.25 28.34 -15.17
N GLY A 20 0.26 28.94 -14.09
CA GLY A 20 1.45 28.46 -13.38
C GLY A 20 1.36 27.16 -12.56
N GLY A 21 2.50 26.45 -12.56
CA GLY A 21 2.93 25.40 -11.63
C GLY A 21 4.21 24.71 -12.15
N ASP A 22 5.16 24.30 -11.29
CA ASP A 22 6.51 23.84 -11.71
C ASP A 22 6.54 22.69 -12.74
N ARG A 23 5.51 21.85 -12.79
CA ARG A 23 5.38 20.79 -13.81
C ARG A 23 4.63 21.18 -15.08
N HIS A 24 3.93 22.32 -15.09
CA HIS A 24 3.53 22.95 -16.36
C HIS A 24 4.78 23.21 -17.19
N VAL A 25 5.90 23.56 -16.54
CA VAL A 25 7.17 23.81 -17.22
C VAL A 25 7.77 22.53 -17.78
N GLN A 26 7.85 21.42 -17.03
CA GLN A 26 8.46 20.18 -17.52
C GLN A 26 7.76 19.64 -18.78
N TYR A 27 6.43 19.55 -18.76
CA TYR A 27 5.67 19.07 -19.93
C TYR A 27 5.64 20.11 -21.07
N ALA A 28 5.62 21.41 -20.77
CA ALA A 28 5.74 22.44 -21.80
C ALA A 28 7.14 22.42 -22.47
N VAL A 29 8.20 22.16 -21.71
CA VAL A 29 9.56 21.99 -22.22
C VAL A 29 9.62 20.76 -23.14
N LEU A 30 9.06 19.62 -22.73
CA LEU A 30 8.98 18.44 -23.60
C LEU A 30 8.21 18.72 -24.90
N ARG A 31 7.10 19.46 -24.81
CA ARG A 31 6.31 19.91 -25.98
C ARG A 31 7.11 20.81 -26.92
N GLU A 32 7.98 21.66 -26.38
CA GLU A 32 8.80 22.58 -27.16
C GLU A 32 10.00 21.88 -27.81
N LEU A 33 10.66 20.97 -27.07
CA LEU A 33 11.86 20.28 -27.52
C LEU A 33 11.59 19.19 -28.57
N PHE A 34 10.44 18.53 -28.51
CA PHE A 34 10.14 17.38 -29.37
C PHE A 34 8.91 17.63 -30.25
N SER A 35 9.12 17.64 -31.57
CA SER A 35 8.07 17.81 -32.59
C SER A 35 7.37 16.49 -33.00
N CYS A 36 7.70 15.38 -32.32
CA CYS A 36 7.18 14.05 -32.63
C CYS A 36 5.90 13.71 -31.86
N LYS A 37 5.25 12.60 -32.24
CA LYS A 37 4.10 12.07 -31.47
C LYS A 37 4.60 11.57 -30.11
N MET A 38 3.95 12.01 -29.05
CA MET A 38 4.26 11.57 -27.69
C MET A 38 3.11 10.76 -27.11
N THR A 39 3.45 9.71 -26.36
CA THR A 39 2.51 8.98 -25.50
C THR A 39 2.97 9.20 -24.06
N ILE A 40 2.16 9.90 -23.27
CA ILE A 40 2.42 10.15 -21.87
C ILE A 40 1.58 9.15 -21.05
N LEU A 41 2.25 8.45 -20.13
CA LEU A 41 1.65 7.45 -19.26
C LEU A 41 1.91 7.84 -17.80
N GLY A 42 0.89 7.78 -16.95
CA GLY A 42 1.08 8.09 -15.53
C GLY A 42 -0.09 7.67 -14.64
N ASP A 43 0.18 7.54 -13.34
CA ASP A 43 -0.82 7.32 -12.29
C ASP A 43 -0.75 8.48 -11.29
N ALA A 44 -1.83 9.24 -11.16
CA ALA A 44 -1.90 10.35 -10.21
C ALA A 44 -1.85 9.87 -8.75
N ASN A 45 -2.37 8.67 -8.48
CA ASN A 45 -2.48 8.09 -7.13
C ASN A 45 -1.19 7.41 -6.66
N GLN A 46 -0.17 7.28 -7.53
CA GLN A 46 1.17 6.81 -7.16
C GLN A 46 2.18 7.95 -7.14
N SER A 47 1.72 9.17 -6.90
CA SER A 47 2.60 10.31 -6.69
C SER A 47 3.26 10.20 -5.32
N VAL A 48 4.58 10.05 -5.34
CA VAL A 48 5.43 9.91 -4.15
C VAL A 48 5.74 11.28 -3.54
N ASN A 49 5.74 12.34 -4.35
CA ASN A 49 5.89 13.71 -3.89
C ASN A 49 4.57 14.47 -4.18
N PRO A 50 3.93 15.18 -3.23
CA PRO A 50 2.69 15.93 -3.44
C PRO A 50 2.80 17.01 -4.54
N LEU A 51 3.94 17.69 -4.61
CA LEU A 51 4.30 18.64 -5.68
C LEU A 51 4.49 17.91 -7.02
N SER A 52 4.66 16.59 -6.95
CA SER A 52 4.87 15.68 -8.07
C SER A 52 3.60 14.93 -8.56
N SER A 53 2.37 15.36 -8.21
CA SER A 53 1.16 14.84 -8.86
C SER A 53 0.83 15.55 -10.17
N SER A 54 0.66 14.80 -11.26
CA SER A 54 0.13 15.30 -12.53
C SER A 54 -1.19 14.61 -12.82
N SER A 55 -2.26 15.39 -12.86
CA SER A 55 -3.60 14.91 -13.15
C SER A 55 -3.90 15.07 -14.64
N LEU A 56 -4.78 14.22 -15.17
CA LEU A 56 -5.26 14.31 -16.56
C LEU A 56 -5.67 15.73 -16.99
N PRO A 57 -6.37 16.53 -16.17
CA PRO A 57 -6.68 17.92 -16.50
C PRO A 57 -5.45 18.78 -16.81
N VAL A 58 -4.36 18.62 -16.06
CA VAL A 58 -3.10 19.36 -16.29
C VAL A 58 -2.47 18.96 -17.61
N ILE A 59 -2.48 17.66 -17.95
CA ILE A 59 -1.98 17.21 -19.27
C ILE A 59 -2.85 17.75 -20.40
N ARG A 60 -4.18 17.77 -20.25
CA ARG A 60 -5.09 18.34 -21.26
C ARG A 60 -4.90 19.83 -21.46
N ASP A 61 -4.58 20.57 -20.41
CA ASP A 61 -4.29 22.02 -20.51
C ASP A 61 -3.01 22.27 -21.34
N ILE A 62 -1.98 21.45 -21.14
CA ILE A 62 -0.70 21.57 -21.85
C ILE A 62 -0.77 20.97 -23.27
N PHE A 63 -1.57 19.94 -23.46
CA PHE A 63 -1.77 19.25 -24.74
C PHE A 63 -3.27 19.18 -25.08
N PRO A 64 -3.87 20.28 -25.54
CA PRO A 64 -5.31 20.34 -25.79
C PRO A 64 -5.78 19.37 -26.89
N ASP A 65 -4.91 19.09 -27.86
CA ASP A 65 -5.18 18.16 -28.97
C ASP A 65 -4.83 16.70 -28.63
N ALA A 66 -4.65 16.38 -27.34
CA ALA A 66 -4.30 15.02 -26.92
C ALA A 66 -5.53 14.12 -26.79
N ASP A 67 -5.46 12.95 -27.41
CA ASP A 67 -6.37 11.84 -27.14
C ASP A 67 -6.07 11.30 -25.74
N CYS A 68 -6.98 11.54 -24.81
CA CYS A 68 -6.83 11.11 -23.42
C CYS A 68 -7.72 9.89 -23.14
N LEU A 69 -7.10 8.81 -22.71
CA LEU A 69 -7.76 7.59 -22.23
C LEU A 69 -7.40 7.35 -20.78
N GLU A 70 -8.38 6.97 -19.97
CA GLU A 70 -8.17 6.58 -18.57
C GLU A 70 -8.38 5.07 -18.43
N LEU A 71 -7.39 4.36 -17.91
CA LEU A 71 -7.49 2.92 -17.63
C LEU A 71 -7.99 2.73 -16.20
N CYS A 72 -9.25 2.35 -16.09
CA CYS A 72 -9.95 2.24 -14.82
C CYS A 72 -9.83 0.86 -14.15
N ARG A 73 -9.39 -0.17 -14.88
CA ARG A 73 -9.40 -1.57 -14.41
C ARG A 73 -7.97 -2.09 -14.21
N SER A 74 -7.66 -2.56 -13.01
CA SER A 74 -6.40 -3.23 -12.69
C SER A 74 -6.58 -4.73 -12.69
N TYR A 75 -5.77 -5.44 -13.46
CA TYR A 75 -5.68 -6.90 -13.44
C TYR A 75 -4.47 -7.41 -12.65
N ARG A 76 -3.72 -6.51 -12.00
CA ARG A 76 -2.45 -6.85 -11.35
C ARG A 76 -2.64 -7.48 -9.98
N SER A 77 -3.36 -6.79 -9.11
CA SER A 77 -3.60 -7.18 -7.73
C SER A 77 -4.94 -7.90 -7.63
N THR A 78 -5.15 -8.65 -6.55
CA THR A 78 -6.46 -9.26 -6.31
C THR A 78 -7.50 -8.18 -6.01
N SER A 79 -8.78 -8.51 -6.16
CA SER A 79 -9.88 -7.64 -5.78
C SER A 79 -9.79 -7.23 -4.31
N GLU A 80 -9.39 -8.14 -3.42
CA GLU A 80 -9.31 -7.89 -1.98
C GLU A 80 -8.18 -6.90 -1.65
N ILE A 81 -7.00 -7.05 -2.28
CA ILE A 81 -5.88 -6.11 -2.12
C ILE A 81 -6.26 -4.73 -2.68
N THR A 82 -6.92 -4.72 -3.84
CA THR A 82 -7.32 -3.48 -4.50
C THR A 82 -8.37 -2.74 -3.67
N ASP A 83 -9.38 -3.44 -3.17
CA ASP A 83 -10.42 -2.89 -2.31
C ASP A 83 -9.84 -2.37 -0.99
N PHE A 84 -8.94 -3.12 -0.36
CA PHE A 84 -8.21 -2.66 0.82
C PHE A 84 -7.42 -1.36 0.56
N ALA A 85 -6.74 -1.27 -0.59
CA ALA A 85 -6.02 -0.06 -0.97
C ALA A 85 -6.96 1.13 -1.25
N GLN A 86 -8.17 0.88 -1.79
CA GLN A 86 -9.18 1.92 -1.99
C GLN A 86 -9.71 2.53 -0.68
N HIS A 87 -9.75 1.75 0.39
CA HIS A 87 -10.10 2.27 1.72
C HIS A 87 -9.00 3.18 2.29
N ILE A 88 -7.73 2.99 1.90
CA ILE A 88 -6.61 3.86 2.27
C ILE A 88 -6.62 5.13 1.41
N SER A 89 -6.67 5.00 0.08
CA SER A 89 -6.71 6.13 -0.85
C SER A 89 -7.73 5.86 -1.94
N ARG A 90 -8.87 6.55 -1.84
CA ARG A 90 -10.04 6.29 -2.67
C ARG A 90 -9.84 6.80 -4.09
N ASN A 91 -10.20 5.96 -5.07
CA ASN A 91 -10.26 6.31 -6.48
C ASN A 91 -11.60 5.85 -7.07
N ASP A 92 -12.59 6.75 -7.16
CA ASP A 92 -13.96 6.40 -7.58
C ASP A 92 -14.08 5.85 -9.00
N LYS A 93 -13.05 6.03 -9.83
CA LYS A 93 -13.03 5.53 -11.20
C LYS A 93 -12.53 4.09 -11.30
N LEU A 94 -12.00 3.55 -10.20
CA LEU A 94 -11.39 2.24 -10.16
C LEU A 94 -12.43 1.13 -10.26
N ILE A 95 -12.22 0.20 -11.18
CA ILE A 95 -13.06 -0.98 -11.39
C ILE A 95 -12.26 -2.20 -10.91
N LEU A 96 -12.83 -2.95 -9.98
CA LEU A 96 -12.24 -4.20 -9.51
C LEU A 96 -12.20 -5.23 -10.64
N ALA A 97 -11.07 -5.94 -10.76
CA ALA A 97 -10.98 -7.10 -11.64
C ALA A 97 -11.54 -8.35 -10.95
N GLU A 98 -11.98 -9.30 -11.77
CA GLU A 98 -12.44 -10.64 -11.34
C GLU A 98 -11.23 -11.55 -11.08
N ARG A 99 -10.39 -11.15 -10.13
CA ARG A 99 -9.23 -11.92 -9.67
C ARG A 99 -9.23 -11.93 -8.16
N HIS A 100 -9.73 -13.01 -7.58
CA HIS A 100 -9.85 -13.19 -6.14
C HIS A 100 -8.60 -13.86 -5.55
N GLY A 101 -8.30 -13.53 -4.30
CA GLY A 101 -7.29 -14.20 -3.49
C GLY A 101 -7.54 -14.02 -2.00
N LEU A 102 -6.49 -14.15 -1.20
CA LEU A 102 -6.61 -13.99 0.24
C LEU A 102 -6.81 -12.51 0.61
N PRO A 103 -7.65 -12.21 1.62
CA PRO A 103 -7.78 -10.86 2.12
C PRO A 103 -6.45 -10.39 2.76
N PRO A 104 -6.09 -9.11 2.62
CA PRO A 104 -4.95 -8.53 3.32
C PRO A 104 -5.04 -8.74 4.83
N GLN A 105 -3.88 -9.02 5.45
CA GLN A 105 -3.83 -9.32 6.88
C GLN A 105 -3.08 -8.21 7.63
N VAL A 106 -3.76 -7.58 8.58
CA VAL A 106 -3.16 -6.63 9.54
C VAL A 106 -2.84 -7.38 10.83
N ARG A 107 -1.57 -7.42 11.20
CA ARG A 107 -1.07 -8.25 12.31
C ARG A 107 -0.35 -7.41 13.35
N ALA A 108 -0.95 -7.31 14.53
CA ALA A 108 -0.36 -6.63 15.68
C ALA A 108 0.72 -7.49 16.35
N ALA A 109 1.82 -6.86 16.73
CA ALA A 109 2.86 -7.45 17.56
C ALA A 109 2.93 -6.74 18.93
N ALA A 110 3.22 -7.51 19.99
CA ALA A 110 3.28 -7.00 21.35
C ALA A 110 4.43 -6.01 21.56
N ASP A 111 5.58 -6.27 20.95
CA ASP A 111 6.79 -5.46 21.03
C ASP A 111 7.63 -5.59 19.75
N ARG A 112 8.77 -4.89 19.71
CA ARG A 112 9.67 -4.88 18.56
C ARG A 112 10.23 -6.28 18.23
N ARG A 113 10.58 -7.07 19.24
CA ARG A 113 11.14 -8.41 19.03
C ARG A 113 10.09 -9.37 18.49
N ALA A 114 8.87 -9.29 19.00
CA ALA A 114 7.73 -10.04 18.47
C ALA A 114 7.42 -9.64 17.02
N HIS A 115 7.52 -8.34 16.71
CA HIS A 115 7.32 -7.84 15.35
C HIS A 115 8.36 -8.39 14.37
N ASP A 116 9.64 -8.38 14.73
CA ASP A 116 10.70 -8.88 13.87
C ASP A 116 10.55 -10.41 13.67
N LYS A 117 10.23 -11.17 14.73
CA LYS A 117 9.87 -12.60 14.63
C LYS A 117 8.67 -12.86 13.73
N GLN A 118 7.67 -11.98 13.77
CA GLN A 118 6.51 -12.11 12.92
C GLN A 118 6.88 -11.93 11.45
N ILE A 119 7.72 -10.95 11.12
CA ILE A 119 8.23 -10.74 9.76
C ILE A 119 9.04 -11.97 9.31
N LEU A 120 9.92 -12.50 10.15
CA LEU A 120 10.68 -13.73 9.87
C LEU A 120 9.74 -14.89 9.52
N ALA A 121 8.68 -15.11 10.31
CA ALA A 121 7.70 -16.16 10.03
C ALA A 121 6.94 -15.96 8.72
N LEU A 122 6.69 -14.70 8.31
CA LEU A 122 6.09 -14.40 7.00
C LEU A 122 7.06 -14.71 5.85
N VAL A 123 8.34 -14.36 6.00
CA VAL A 123 9.38 -14.67 5.01
C VAL A 123 9.54 -16.17 4.84
N GLU A 124 9.59 -16.93 5.94
CA GLU A 124 9.68 -18.40 5.88
C GLU A 124 8.43 -19.04 5.27
N ARG A 125 7.24 -18.53 5.56
CA ARG A 125 6.01 -19.00 4.91
C ARG A 125 6.07 -18.77 3.39
N HIS A 126 6.55 -17.61 2.95
CA HIS A 126 6.69 -17.32 1.52
C HIS A 126 7.70 -18.27 0.85
N ARG A 127 8.84 -18.55 1.50
CA ARG A 127 9.83 -19.53 1.01
C ARG A 127 9.26 -20.94 0.82
N GLN A 128 8.21 -21.29 1.56
CA GLN A 128 7.51 -22.57 1.46
C GLN A 128 6.30 -22.53 0.49
N SER A 129 6.01 -21.37 -0.11
CA SER A 129 4.90 -21.18 -1.05
C SER A 129 5.36 -21.31 -2.50
N ASP A 130 4.39 -21.37 -3.43
CA ASP A 130 4.66 -21.36 -4.88
C ASP A 130 4.96 -19.95 -5.45
N TYR A 131 4.93 -18.91 -4.61
CA TYR A 131 5.22 -17.54 -5.01
C TYR A 131 6.71 -17.31 -5.19
N ARG A 132 7.08 -16.46 -6.16
CA ARG A 132 8.47 -16.29 -6.59
C ARG A 132 9.14 -15.05 -6.03
N SER A 133 8.34 -14.06 -5.63
CA SER A 133 8.84 -12.73 -5.26
C SER A 133 8.20 -12.21 -3.97
N LEU A 134 9.04 -11.78 -3.03
CA LEU A 134 8.61 -11.15 -1.79
C LEU A 134 9.23 -9.77 -1.65
N GLY A 135 8.40 -8.78 -1.35
CA GLY A 135 8.85 -7.42 -1.04
C GLY A 135 8.52 -7.02 0.39
N ILE A 136 9.54 -6.71 1.19
CA ILE A 136 9.39 -5.99 2.46
C ILE A 136 9.53 -4.50 2.16
N ILE A 137 8.44 -3.74 2.27
CA ILE A 137 8.39 -2.34 1.84
C ILE A 137 8.19 -1.44 3.06
N CYS A 138 9.30 -0.88 3.55
CA CYS A 138 9.29 0.09 4.64
C CYS A 138 8.87 1.48 4.14
N LYS A 139 8.51 2.39 5.05
CA LYS A 139 8.18 3.77 4.69
C LYS A 139 9.39 4.51 4.13
N THR A 140 10.54 4.38 4.79
CA THR A 140 11.79 5.08 4.46
C THR A 140 12.95 4.12 4.23
N VAL A 141 13.98 4.59 3.52
CA VAL A 141 15.22 3.82 3.28
C VAL A 141 15.92 3.48 4.58
N ALA A 142 16.02 4.43 5.52
CA ALA A 142 16.63 4.20 6.83
C ALA A 142 15.90 3.10 7.63
N GLN A 143 14.57 3.02 7.54
CA GLN A 143 13.80 1.94 8.16
C GLN A 143 14.07 0.58 7.48
N ALA A 144 14.16 0.58 6.15
CA ALA A 144 14.48 -0.62 5.37
C ALA A 144 15.87 -1.16 5.72
N GLU A 145 16.88 -0.28 5.78
CA GLU A 145 18.26 -0.63 6.11
C GLU A 145 18.38 -1.16 7.55
N GLN A 146 17.71 -0.51 8.50
CA GLN A 146 17.72 -0.96 9.89
C GLN A 146 17.08 -2.34 10.03
N LEU A 147 15.92 -2.56 9.39
CA LEU A 147 15.24 -3.85 9.42
C LEU A 147 16.05 -4.93 8.69
N HIS A 148 16.69 -4.59 7.57
CA HIS A 148 17.58 -5.49 6.83
C HIS A 148 18.70 -6.02 7.72
N ARG A 149 19.41 -5.13 8.42
CA ARG A 149 20.45 -5.52 9.39
C ARG A 149 19.92 -6.43 10.49
N THR A 150 18.75 -6.12 11.04
CA THR A 150 18.11 -6.93 12.10
C THR A 150 17.76 -8.33 11.59
N LEU A 151 17.19 -8.45 10.40
CA LEU A 151 16.79 -9.75 9.83
C LEU A 151 18.01 -10.57 9.37
N ALA A 152 19.06 -9.91 8.86
CA ALA A 152 20.32 -10.56 8.50
C ALA A 152 21.01 -11.18 9.73
N ALA A 153 20.96 -10.51 10.89
CA ALA A 153 21.49 -11.05 12.14
C ALA A 153 20.73 -12.31 12.63
N GLU A 154 19.48 -12.49 12.19
CA GLU A 154 18.65 -13.66 12.47
C GLU A 154 18.79 -14.75 11.38
N GLY A 155 19.72 -14.58 10.43
CA GLY A 155 20.08 -15.59 9.42
C GLY A 155 19.25 -15.54 8.13
N ILE A 156 18.47 -14.49 7.90
CA ILE A 156 17.75 -14.32 6.63
C ILE A 156 18.58 -13.49 5.67
N ASP A 157 18.97 -14.10 4.55
CA ASP A 157 19.50 -13.38 3.40
C ASP A 157 18.36 -12.72 2.60
N LEU A 158 18.32 -11.40 2.63
CA LEU A 158 17.41 -10.54 1.87
C LEU A 158 18.23 -9.59 1.02
N ALA A 159 17.83 -9.38 -0.22
CA ALA A 159 18.42 -8.34 -1.04
C ALA A 159 17.89 -6.96 -0.61
N PHE A 160 18.79 -6.04 -0.29
CA PHE A 160 18.43 -4.66 -0.02
C PHE A 160 18.45 -3.86 -1.34
N LEU A 161 17.33 -3.21 -1.68
CA LEU A 161 17.25 -2.34 -2.85
C LEU A 161 17.20 -0.88 -2.45
N ASP A 162 18.19 -0.12 -2.91
CA ASP A 162 18.26 1.34 -2.87
C ASP A 162 18.29 1.95 -4.29
N TYR A 163 18.56 3.27 -4.39
CA TYR A 163 18.60 3.97 -5.69
C TYR A 163 19.85 3.64 -6.52
N GLU A 164 20.90 3.09 -5.91
CA GLU A 164 22.17 2.75 -6.57
C GLU A 164 22.21 1.28 -7.00
N SER A 165 21.26 0.48 -6.53
CA SER A 165 21.10 -0.93 -6.85
C SER A 165 20.76 -1.12 -8.33
N THR A 166 21.66 -1.77 -9.08
CA THR A 166 21.54 -1.99 -10.54
C THR A 166 20.98 -3.36 -10.90
N GLU A 167 20.96 -4.31 -9.96
CA GLU A 167 20.50 -5.68 -10.19
C GLU A 167 19.32 -6.03 -9.29
N PHE A 168 18.26 -6.55 -9.89
CA PHE A 168 17.12 -7.13 -9.19
C PHE A 168 17.39 -8.64 -9.03
N SER A 169 17.73 -9.08 -7.82
CA SER A 169 17.88 -10.50 -7.54
C SER A 169 16.52 -11.18 -7.39
N ALA A 170 16.41 -12.39 -7.91
CA ALA A 170 15.22 -13.21 -7.70
C ALA A 170 15.13 -13.62 -6.22
N GLY A 171 13.95 -13.45 -5.62
CA GLY A 171 13.65 -13.90 -4.25
C GLY A 171 13.05 -12.81 -3.36
N ALA A 172 13.52 -12.75 -2.11
CA ALA A 172 13.02 -11.85 -1.09
C ALA A 172 13.86 -10.58 -1.00
N VAL A 173 13.17 -9.44 -1.13
CA VAL A 173 13.75 -8.10 -1.22
C VAL A 173 13.23 -7.24 -0.08
N ILE A 174 14.07 -6.34 0.43
CA ILE A 174 13.67 -5.27 1.35
C ILE A 174 14.04 -3.90 0.77
N THR A 175 13.09 -2.96 0.79
CA THR A 175 13.24 -1.63 0.20
C THR A 175 12.30 -0.61 0.85
N SER A 176 12.27 0.61 0.33
CA SER A 176 11.35 1.67 0.75
C SER A 176 10.20 1.88 -0.25
N ALA A 177 9.08 2.44 0.21
CA ALA A 177 7.90 2.73 -0.62
C ALA A 177 8.22 3.61 -1.85
N HIS A 178 9.17 4.54 -1.71
CA HIS A 178 9.62 5.41 -2.80
C HIS A 178 10.29 4.62 -3.93
N ILE A 179 11.17 3.68 -3.57
CA ILE A 179 12.00 2.90 -4.50
C ILE A 179 11.20 1.73 -5.08
N ALA A 180 10.27 1.17 -4.30
CA ALA A 180 9.37 0.12 -4.75
C ALA A 180 8.43 0.56 -5.88
N LYS A 181 8.34 1.86 -6.19
CA LYS A 181 7.50 2.36 -7.27
C LYS A 181 7.94 1.77 -8.60
N GLY A 182 7.04 1.03 -9.24
CA GLY A 182 7.29 0.36 -10.50
C GLY A 182 7.70 -1.11 -10.35
N LEU A 183 8.09 -1.53 -9.14
CA LEU A 183 8.29 -2.94 -8.78
C LEU A 183 6.94 -3.61 -8.49
N GLU A 184 6.94 -4.95 -8.52
CA GLU A 184 5.78 -5.81 -8.30
C GLU A 184 6.28 -7.08 -7.59
N PHE A 185 5.51 -7.54 -6.60
CA PHE A 185 5.84 -8.75 -5.83
C PHE A 185 4.59 -9.60 -5.64
N ASP A 186 4.76 -10.92 -5.65
CA ASP A 186 3.68 -11.86 -5.35
C ASP A 186 3.17 -11.67 -3.93
N THR A 187 4.09 -11.60 -2.97
CA THR A 187 3.81 -11.33 -1.56
C THR A 187 4.46 -10.01 -1.15
N VAL A 188 3.72 -9.15 -0.42
CA VAL A 188 4.27 -7.93 0.19
C VAL A 188 4.06 -7.93 1.69
N ILE A 189 5.09 -7.51 2.41
CA ILE A 189 5.04 -7.20 3.84
C ILE A 189 5.31 -5.70 4.00
N VAL A 190 4.36 -4.98 4.59
CA VAL A 190 4.51 -3.56 4.96
C VAL A 190 4.70 -3.51 6.49
N PRO A 191 5.94 -3.29 6.99
CA PRO A 191 6.19 -3.22 8.41
C PRO A 191 5.89 -1.84 9.00
N HIS A 192 5.77 -1.79 10.33
CA HIS A 192 5.61 -0.57 11.12
C HIS A 192 4.40 0.27 10.70
N VAL A 193 3.24 -0.36 10.48
CA VAL A 193 1.98 0.33 10.07
C VAL A 193 1.19 0.81 11.28
N ASP A 194 1.88 1.52 12.17
CA ASP A 194 1.31 2.15 13.37
C ASP A 194 0.98 3.64 13.15
N ASP A 195 0.20 4.22 14.06
CA ASP A 195 -0.28 5.60 13.97
C ASP A 195 0.82 6.67 14.14
N THR A 196 2.00 6.28 14.62
CA THR A 196 3.14 7.19 14.73
C THR A 196 3.95 7.24 13.44
N ASN A 197 4.09 6.09 12.76
CA ASN A 197 4.86 6.00 11.53
C ASN A 197 4.06 6.44 10.30
N TYR A 198 2.75 6.13 10.22
CA TYR A 198 1.90 6.56 9.12
C TYR A 198 0.80 7.49 9.62
N ALA A 199 1.11 8.79 9.70
CA ALA A 199 0.27 9.79 10.37
C ALA A 199 -0.20 10.93 9.45
N THR A 200 0.56 11.24 8.41
CA THR A 200 0.33 12.38 7.50
C THR A 200 -0.30 11.92 6.17
N GLU A 201 -0.88 12.86 5.41
CA GLU A 201 -1.40 12.54 4.07
C GLU A 201 -0.29 12.10 3.09
N MET A 202 0.96 12.55 3.31
CA MET A 202 2.10 12.03 2.55
C MET A 202 2.36 10.56 2.88
N ASP A 203 2.33 10.21 4.18
CA ASP A 203 2.50 8.82 4.61
C ASP A 203 1.37 7.92 4.07
N LYS A 204 0.14 8.42 3.99
CA LYS A 204 -1.00 7.73 3.37
C LYS A 204 -0.72 7.35 1.92
N GLY A 205 -0.12 8.26 1.14
CA GLY A 205 0.35 7.99 -0.21
C GLY A 205 1.40 6.90 -0.26
N MET A 206 2.39 6.93 0.66
CA MET A 206 3.41 5.88 0.75
C MET A 206 2.81 4.52 1.10
N LEU A 207 1.86 4.49 2.04
CA LEU A 207 1.16 3.26 2.44
C LEU A 207 0.38 2.67 1.27
N TYR A 208 -0.36 3.51 0.53
CA TYR A 208 -1.07 3.09 -0.68
C TYR A 208 -0.11 2.51 -1.74
N ILE A 209 1.03 3.18 -1.98
CA ILE A 209 2.04 2.69 -2.92
C ILE A 209 2.57 1.32 -2.49
N ALA A 210 2.93 1.16 -1.22
CA ALA A 210 3.42 -0.10 -0.66
C ALA A 210 2.39 -1.23 -0.81
N CYS A 211 1.13 -0.98 -0.45
CA CYS A 211 0.05 -1.98 -0.57
C CYS A 211 -0.20 -2.41 -2.02
N THR A 212 -0.18 -1.46 -2.96
CA THR A 212 -0.42 -1.75 -4.40
C THR A 212 0.76 -2.40 -5.14
N ARG A 213 1.85 -2.72 -4.42
CA ARG A 213 2.93 -3.56 -4.98
C ARG A 213 2.61 -5.06 -4.89
N ALA A 214 1.63 -5.44 -4.06
CA ALA A 214 1.24 -6.82 -3.83
C ALA A 214 0.37 -7.36 -4.97
N MET A 215 0.73 -8.51 -5.52
CA MET A 215 -0.06 -9.18 -6.55
C MET A 215 -1.00 -10.25 -5.98
N HIS A 216 -0.57 -11.01 -4.97
CA HIS A 216 -1.32 -12.16 -4.44
C HIS A 216 -1.57 -12.08 -2.94
N GLU A 217 -0.57 -11.70 -2.15
CA GLU A 217 -0.67 -11.63 -0.69
C GLU A 217 -0.14 -10.32 -0.14
N LEU A 218 -0.88 -9.73 0.81
CA LEU A 218 -0.51 -8.49 1.49
C LEU A 218 -0.57 -8.68 3.00
N HIS A 219 0.54 -8.40 3.67
CA HIS A 219 0.66 -8.40 5.12
C HIS A 219 1.09 -7.03 5.61
N LEU A 220 0.37 -6.49 6.59
CA LEU A 220 0.73 -5.26 7.28
C LEU A 220 1.04 -5.60 8.74
N THR A 221 2.17 -5.17 9.26
CA THR A 221 2.57 -5.45 10.65
C THR A 221 2.79 -4.16 11.42
N HIS A 222 2.42 -4.14 12.70
CA HIS A 222 2.57 -2.95 13.53
C HIS A 222 2.82 -3.32 14.99
N VAL A 223 3.41 -2.38 15.73
CA VAL A 223 3.55 -2.45 17.20
C VAL A 223 2.73 -1.31 17.78
N GLY A 224 1.88 -1.59 18.77
CA GLY A 224 0.96 -0.59 19.33
C GLY A 224 -0.24 -0.29 18.41
N PRO A 225 -0.87 0.89 18.53
CA PRO A 225 -2.07 1.23 17.76
C PRO A 225 -1.82 1.25 16.24
N PRO A 226 -2.67 0.60 15.42
CA PRO A 226 -2.54 0.66 13.97
C PRO A 226 -2.76 2.08 13.46
N SER A 227 -2.18 2.40 12.30
CA SER A 227 -2.39 3.70 11.65
C SER A 227 -3.88 4.03 11.50
N ARG A 228 -4.25 5.29 11.72
CA ARG A 228 -5.60 5.83 11.46
C ARG A 228 -6.11 5.51 10.05
N PHE A 229 -5.21 5.34 9.08
CA PHE A 229 -5.58 4.97 7.72
C PHE A 229 -6.10 3.52 7.60
N LEU A 230 -5.94 2.71 8.65
CA LEU A 230 -6.49 1.35 8.75
C LEU A 230 -7.72 1.27 9.68
N ALA A 231 -8.35 2.39 10.04
CA ALA A 231 -9.50 2.37 10.95
C ALA A 231 -10.67 1.49 10.46
N PHE A 232 -10.80 1.32 9.14
CA PHE A 232 -11.80 0.46 8.49
C PHE A 232 -11.58 -1.03 8.74
N THR A 233 -10.39 -1.46 9.19
CA THR A 233 -10.09 -2.87 9.47
C THR A 233 -10.49 -3.30 10.87
N LYS A 234 -11.00 -2.38 11.70
CA LYS A 234 -11.57 -2.73 13.00
C LYS A 234 -12.96 -3.30 12.76
N GLU A 235 -13.18 -4.54 13.19
CA GLU A 235 -14.54 -5.10 13.19
C GLU A 235 -15.48 -4.17 13.99
N PRO A 236 -16.67 -3.83 13.46
CA PRO A 236 -17.69 -3.13 14.22
C PRO A 236 -18.31 -4.11 15.23
N GLY A 237 -17.62 -4.41 16.34
CA GLY A 237 -18.10 -5.45 17.25
C GLY A 237 -17.38 -5.71 18.57
N SER A 238 -16.30 -5.02 18.93
CA SER A 238 -15.66 -5.23 20.26
C SER A 238 -15.75 -3.98 21.14
N ASN A 239 -16.92 -3.76 21.73
CA ASN A 239 -17.05 -2.87 22.89
C ASN A 239 -16.67 -3.65 24.16
N PRO A 240 -15.69 -3.22 24.98
CA PRO A 240 -15.34 -3.90 26.24
C PRO A 240 -16.34 -3.66 27.39
N ALA A 241 -17.44 -2.94 27.18
CA ALA A 241 -18.35 -2.52 28.25
C ALA A 241 -19.66 -3.32 28.27
N ALA A 242 -19.60 -4.64 28.54
CA ALA A 242 -20.76 -5.43 28.96
C ALA A 242 -20.33 -6.74 29.67
N ALA A 243 -19.50 -6.65 30.70
CA ALA A 243 -19.17 -7.81 31.52
C ALA A 243 -18.76 -7.45 32.95
N THR A 244 -19.59 -6.69 33.67
CA THR A 244 -19.62 -6.78 35.15
C THR A 244 -20.93 -6.20 35.66
N THR A 245 -21.84 -7.06 36.13
CA THR A 245 -22.49 -7.01 37.45
C THR A 245 -23.56 -8.10 37.47
N GLY A 246 -23.26 -9.18 38.19
CA GLY A 246 -24.14 -10.32 38.39
C GLY A 246 -23.56 -11.20 39.49
N THR A 247 -23.34 -10.61 40.65
CA THR A 247 -23.02 -11.32 41.90
C THR A 247 -24.16 -12.28 42.22
N ALA A 248 -23.85 -13.57 42.18
CA ALA A 248 -24.72 -14.62 42.68
C ALA A 248 -24.78 -14.54 44.21
N GLU A 249 -25.89 -14.04 44.74
CA GLU A 249 -26.28 -14.28 46.13
C GLU A 249 -26.93 -15.66 46.24
N ILE A 250 -26.38 -16.47 47.15
CA ILE A 250 -26.91 -17.76 47.56
C ILE A 250 -27.92 -17.50 48.70
N PRO A 251 -29.20 -17.92 48.59
CA PRO A 251 -30.05 -18.03 49.76
C PRO A 251 -30.07 -19.48 50.27
N ALA A 252 -29.84 -19.60 51.58
CA ALA A 252 -29.88 -20.84 52.33
C ALA A 252 -31.31 -21.40 52.49
N ARG A 253 -31.38 -22.74 52.46
CA ARG A 253 -32.37 -23.65 53.09
C ARG A 253 -33.82 -23.14 53.25
N GLY A 254 -34.70 -23.68 52.40
CA GLY A 254 -36.14 -23.82 52.65
C GLY A 254 -36.53 -25.29 52.64
N THR A 255 -37.23 -25.71 53.70
CA THR A 255 -37.66 -27.06 54.05
C THR A 255 -38.55 -27.75 53.01
N ARG A 256 -38.32 -29.06 52.80
CA ARG A 256 -39.26 -29.98 52.14
C ARG A 256 -40.46 -30.25 53.05
N THR A 257 -41.66 -30.13 52.50
CA THR A 257 -42.84 -30.87 52.94
C THR A 257 -43.50 -31.48 51.68
N PRO A 258 -43.88 -32.76 51.66
CA PRO A 258 -44.31 -33.43 50.45
C PRO A 258 -45.84 -33.51 50.32
N VAL A 259 -46.27 -34.16 49.24
CA VAL A 259 -47.53 -34.90 49.00
C VAL A 259 -48.49 -34.23 48.02
N GLY A 260 -48.82 -35.00 46.97
CA GLY A 260 -49.85 -34.73 45.97
C GLY A 260 -49.55 -35.45 44.68
#